data_AF-A0A8J3S2U3-F1
#
_entry.id   AF-A0A8J3S2U3-F1
#
_cell.length_a   1.000
_cell.length_b   1.000
_cell.length_c   1.000
_cell.angle_alpha   90.00
_cell.angle_beta   90.00
_cell.angle_gamma   90.00
#
_symmetry.space_group_name_H-M   'P 1'
#
loop_
_entity.id
_entity.type
_entity.pdbx_description
1 polymer ?
#
loop_
_entity_poly.entity_id
_entity_poly.type
_entity_poly.pdbx_seq_one_letter_code
_entity_poly.pdbx_strand_id
1 'polypeptide(L)' 'MRRLRVGRVRGITPKKKARLQEIGPRADWSLSCSTSRVGDLTRIDAGGGYQDALHLVGGSAPELP' A
#
# COMPACT_ATOMS: atom_id res chain seq x y z
N MET A 1 20.20 -2.39 1.99
CA MET A 1 19.40 -1.91 0.84
C MET A 1 17.98 -1.59 1.31
N ARG A 2 17.47 -0.38 1.04
CA ARG A 2 16.07 -0.02 1.31
C ARG A 2 15.21 -0.63 0.20
N ARG A 3 14.26 -1.50 0.55
CA ARG A 3 13.27 -2.02 -0.42
C ARG A 3 12.18 -0.98 -0.63
N LEU A 4 11.93 -0.61 -1.88
CA LEU A 4 10.77 0.18 -2.26
C LEU A 4 9.51 -0.67 -2.04
N ARG A 5 8.49 -0.08 -1.42
CA ARG A 5 7.21 -0.74 -1.14
C ARG A 5 6.11 0.09 -1.78
N VAL A 6 5.23 -0.59 -2.51
CA VAL A 6 4.06 0.02 -3.17
C VAL A 6 2.83 -0.73 -2.68
N GLY A 7 1.72 -0.03 -2.53
CA GLY A 7 0.51 -0.66 -2.04
C GLY A 7 -0.60 0.33 -1.74
N ARG A 8 -1.69 -0.21 -1.18
CA ARG A 8 -2.87 0.56 -0.77
C ARG A 8 -2.77 0.90 0.70
N VAL A 9 -2.89 2.19 1.03
CA VAL A 9 -3.03 2.61 2.43
C VAL A 9 -4.44 2.22 2.91
N ARG A 10 -4.49 1.41 3.97
CA ARG A 10 -5.75 0.95 4.58
C ARG A 10 -6.17 1.79 5.78
N GLY A 11 -5.26 2.63 6.28
CA GLY A 11 -5.55 3.58 7.34
C GLY A 11 -4.30 4.14 7.99
N ILE A 12 -4.50 5.13 8.86
CA ILE A 12 -3.45 5.73 9.67
C ILE A 12 -3.81 5.50 11.14
N THR A 13 -2.84 4.99 11.90
CA THR A 13 -2.97 4.79 13.35
C THR A 13 -2.77 6.09 14.12
N PRO A 14 -3.23 6.20 15.39
CA PRO A 14 -3.01 7.40 16.21
C PRO A 14 -1.54 7.79 16.38
N LYS A 15 -0.62 6.84 16.27
CA LYS A 15 0.84 7.07 16.38
C LYS A 15 1.48 7.49 15.04
N LYS A 16 0.70 8.03 14.10
CA LYS A 16 1.15 8.45 12.76
C LYS A 16 1.88 7.33 12.00
N LYS A 17 1.38 6.09 12.12
CA LYS A 17 1.82 4.96 11.28
C LYS A 17 0.76 4.64 10.25
N ALA A 18 1.16 4.53 8.99
CA ALA A 18 0.32 4.03 7.92
C ALA A 18 0.27 2.50 7.96
N ARG A 19 -0.93 1.93 7.84
CA ARG A 19 -1.16 0.51 7.52
C ARG A 19 -1.14 0.37 6.00
N LEU A 20 -0.10 -0.27 5.48
CA LEU A 20 0.11 -0.44 4.05
C LEU A 20 -0.13 -1.90 3.67
N GLN A 21 -1.12 -2.15 2.82
CA GLN A 21 -1.29 -3.45 2.16
C GLN A 21 -0.44 -3.44 0.89
N GLU A 22 0.66 -4.16 0.91
CA GLU A 22 1.66 -4.15 -0.16
C GLU A 22 1.24 -5.03 -1.34
N ILE A 23 1.63 -4.63 -2.55
CA ILE A 23 1.61 -5.47 -3.75
C ILE A 23 3.04 -5.88 -4.08
N GLY A 24 3.25 -7.19 -4.22
CA GLY A 24 4.55 -7.78 -4.53
C GLY A 24 4.97 -7.58 -5.98
N PRO A 25 6.24 -7.87 -6.31
CA PRO A 25 6.75 -7.75 -7.67
C PRO A 25 6.11 -8.75 -8.65
N ARG A 26 5.39 -9.77 -8.17
CA ARG A 26 4.61 -10.69 -9.00
C ARG A 26 3.14 -10.27 -9.13
N ALA A 27 2.84 -9.01 -8.80
CA ALA A 27 1.49 -8.45 -8.78
C ALA A 27 0.55 -9.15 -7.78
N ASP A 28 1.11 -9.77 -6.74
CA ASP A 28 0.37 -10.44 -5.68
C ASP A 28 0.13 -9.50 -4.50
N TRP A 29 -1.13 -9.37 -4.08
CA TRP A 29 -1.48 -8.57 -2.91
C TRP A 29 -1.20 -9.32 -1.62
N SER A 30 -0.60 -8.63 -0.64
CA SER A 30 -0.46 -9.17 0.70
C SER A 30 -1.83 -9.32 1.39
N LEU A 31 -1.99 -10.42 2.12
CA LEU A 31 -3.15 -10.69 2.97
C LEU A 31 -3.06 -9.97 4.33
N SER A 32 -2.05 -9.12 4.53
CA SER A 32 -1.85 -8.37 5.77
C SER A 32 -1.31 -6.97 5.48
N CYS A 33 -1.46 -6.08 6.45
CA CYS A 33 -0.80 -4.78 6.42
C CYS A 33 0.56 -4.84 7.10
N SER A 34 1.57 -4.24 6.48
CA SER A 34 2.73 -3.76 7.20
C SER A 34 2.46 -2.39 7.83
N THR A 35 3.25 -1.99 8.82
CA THR A 35 3.18 -0.64 9.39
C THR A 35 4.45 0.14 9.12
N SER A 36 4.30 1.35 8.60
CA SER A 36 5.40 2.28 8.34
C SER A 36 5.07 3.65 8.94
N ARG A 37 6.08 4.43 9.36
CA ARG A 37 5.80 5.82 9.79
C ARG A 37 5.33 6.61 8.57
N VAL A 38 4.38 7.52 8.76
CA VAL A 38 3.91 8.37 7.65
C VAL A 38 5.06 9.16 7.03
N GLY A 39 6.02 9.63 7.84
CA GLY A 39 7.20 10.33 7.34
C GLY A 39 8.20 9.48 6.54
N ASP A 40 8.06 8.15 6.53
CA ASP A 40 8.87 7.26 5.69
C ASP A 40 8.24 7.03 4.30
N LEU A 41 7.01 7.50 4.07
CA LEU A 41 6.34 7.41 2.78
C LEU A 41 6.90 8.48 1.85
N THR A 42 7.36 8.05 0.68
CA THR A 42 7.96 8.95 -0.32
C THR A 42 6.94 9.56 -1.28
N ARG A 43 5.79 8.90 -1.46
CA ARG A 43 4.71 9.36 -2.33
C ARG A 43 3.36 8.85 -1.83
N ILE A 44 2.35 9.71 -1.86
CA ILE A 44 0.96 9.38 -1.59
C ILE A 44 0.15 9.93 -2.76
N ASP A 45 -0.70 9.10 -3.36
CA ASP A 45 -1.66 9.52 -4.36
C ASP A 45 -3.06 9.43 -3.79
N ALA A 46 -3.74 10.57 -3.75
CA ALA A 46 -5.14 10.69 -3.33
C ALA A 46 -6.11 10.85 -4.52
N GLY A 47 -5.59 10.97 -5.75
CA GLY A 47 -6.38 11.14 -6.99
C GLY A 47 -6.75 9.83 -7.67
N GLY A 48 -6.29 8.69 -7.15
CA GLY A 48 -6.71 7.36 -7.62
C GLY A 48 -5.90 6.79 -8.78
N GLY A 49 -5.08 7.58 -9.49
CA GLY A 49 -4.32 7.11 -10.65
C GLY A 49 -3.40 5.92 -10.36
N TYR A 50 -2.73 5.91 -9.19
CA TYR A 50 -1.99 4.73 -8.75
C TYR A 50 -2.89 3.55 -8.40
N GLN A 51 -4.05 3.79 -7.81
CA GLN A 51 -4.98 2.71 -7.48
C GLN A 51 -5.47 2.02 -8.76
N ASP A 52 -5.80 2.79 -9.79
CA ASP A 52 -6.21 2.26 -11.10
C ASP A 52 -5.07 1.49 -11.77
N ALA A 53 -3.86 2.05 -11.77
CA ALA A 53 -2.68 1.36 -12.28
C ALA A 53 -2.40 0.04 -11.55
N LEU A 54 -2.53 0.01 -10.22
CA LEU A 54 -2.37 -1.20 -9.44
C LEU A 54 -3.48 -2.22 -9.71
N HIS A 55 -4.71 -1.76 -9.94
CA HIS A 55 -5.81 -2.64 -10.33
C HIS A 55 -5.57 -3.31 -11.69
N LEU A 56 -5.02 -2.58 -12.66
CA LEU A 56 -4.66 -3.15 -13.96
C LEU A 56 -3.56 -4.22 -13.87
N VAL A 57 -2.65 -4.09 -12.90
CA VAL A 57 -1.49 -4.99 -12.75
C VAL A 57 -1.82 -6.21 -11.88
N GLY A 58 -2.43 -6.01 -10.72
CA GLY A 58 -2.66 -7.06 -9.71
C GLY A 58 -4.12 -7.30 -9.36
N GLY A 59 -5.06 -6.69 -10.10
CA GLY A 59 -6.47 -6.74 -9.77
C GLY A 59 -6.82 -5.97 -8.49
N SER A 60 -8.05 -6.13 -8.03
CA SER A 60 -8.52 -5.50 -6.80
C SER A 60 -7.77 -6.03 -5.58
N ALA A 61 -7.22 -5.10 -4.79
CA ALA A 61 -6.66 -5.45 -3.48
C ALA A 61 -7.74 -6.12 -2.62
N PRO A 62 -7.48 -7.31 -2.05
CA PRO A 62 -8.47 -8.02 -1.24
C PRO A 62 -8.79 -7.20 0.01
N GLU A 63 -10.07 -7.21 0.39
CA GLU A 63 -10.48 -6.62 1.66
C GLU A 63 -9.80 -7.36 2.81
N LEU A 64 -9.33 -6.59 3.78
CA LEU A 64 -8.70 -7.13 4.98
C LEU A 64 -9.76 -7.29 6.07
N PRO A 65 -9.62 -8.32 6.93
CA PRO A 65 -10.46 -8.45 8.11
C PRO A 65 -10.27 -7.28 9.10
#